data_AF-A0A821LMH5-F1
#
_entry.id   AF-A0A821LMH5-F1
#
_cell.length_a   1.000
_cell.length_b   1.000
_cell.length_c   1.000
_cell.angle_alpha   90.00
_cell.angle_beta   90.00
_cell.angle_gamma   90.00
#
_symmetry.space_group_name_H-M   'P 1'
#
loop_
_entity.id
_entity.type
_entity.pdbx_description
1 polymer ?
#
loop_
_entity_poly.entity_id
_entity_poly.type
_entity_poly.pdbx_seq_one_letter_code
_entity_poly.pdbx_strand_id
1 'polypeptide(L)' 'NTFGWDPIFQPDNELGQPGDKTFAEMDKSIKNRISHRSRSLQLVKDYFATHPEYFS' A
#
# COMPACT_ATOMS: atom_id res chain seq x y z
N ASN A 1 10.16 4.18 9.09
CA ASN A 1 9.58 4.49 7.76
C ASN A 1 10.51 5.46 7.07
N THR A 2 11.69 5.05 6.60
CA THR A 2 12.70 5.99 6.08
C THR A 2 13.55 5.36 4.97
N PHE A 3 12.97 4.44 4.20
CA PHE A 3 13.72 3.72 3.17
C PHE A 3 13.50 4.33 1.79
N GLY A 4 14.55 4.37 0.96
CA GLY A 4 14.47 4.85 -0.42
C GLY A 4 13.92 6.27 -0.51
N TRP A 5 12.90 6.46 -1.35
CA TRP A 5 12.26 7.76 -1.61
C TRP A 5 11.13 8.12 -0.63
N ASP A 6 10.95 7.35 0.45
CA ASP A 6 9.91 7.62 1.46
C ASP A 6 9.89 9.09 1.93
N PRO A 7 11.02 9.80 2.15
CA PRO A 7 11.00 11.19 2.64
C PRO A 7 10.60 12.25 1.61
N ILE A 8 10.47 11.90 0.33
CA ILE A 8 10.10 12.85 -0.74
C ILE A 8 8.84 12.42 -1.50
N PHE A 9 8.32 11.23 -1.22
CA PHE A 9 7.11 10.72 -1.84
C PHE A 9 5.89 11.05 -0.97
N GLN A 10 5.10 12.02 -1.40
CA GLN A 10 3.80 12.38 -0.83
C GLN A 10 2.69 11.76 -1.67
N PRO A 11 2.03 10.68 -1.20
CA PRO A 11 0.91 10.09 -1.92
C PRO A 11 -0.34 10.98 -1.85
N ASP A 12 -1.23 10.79 -2.80
CA ASP A 12 -2.60 11.25 -2.67
C ASP A 12 -3.32 10.49 -1.54
N ASN A 13 -4.32 11.15 -0.96
CA ASN A 13 -5.24 10.52 -0.02
C ASN A 13 -6.15 9.50 -0.72
N GLU A 14 -7.00 8.82 0.05
CA GLU A 14 -7.87 7.76 -0.47
C GLU A 14 -8.95 8.26 -1.45
N LEU A 15 -9.21 9.57 -1.47
CA LEU A 15 -10.12 10.22 -2.42
C LEU A 15 -9.40 10.71 -3.69
N GLY A 16 -8.09 10.43 -3.84
CA GLY A 16 -7.29 10.90 -4.97
C GLY A 16 -6.97 12.39 -4.93
N GLN A 17 -7.06 13.02 -3.76
CA GLN A 17 -6.65 14.41 -3.56
C GLN A 17 -5.23 14.46 -2.97
N PRO A 18 -4.47 15.54 -3.16
CA PRO A 18 -3.14 15.66 -2.57
C PRO A 18 -3.15 15.36 -1.07
N GLY A 19 -2.26 14.46 -0.63
CA GLY A 19 -2.03 14.19 0.78
C GLY A 19 -1.28 15.35 1.46
N ASP A 20 -0.99 15.21 2.75
CA ASP A 20 -0.29 16.20 3.57
C ASP A 20 1.03 15.68 4.18
N LYS A 21 1.33 14.39 3.98
CA LYS A 21 2.49 13.71 4.57
C LYS A 21 3.21 12.89 3.52
N THR A 22 4.53 12.86 3.61
CA THR A 22 5.35 11.88 2.90
C THR A 22 5.21 10.50 3.53
N PHE A 23 5.55 9.44 2.80
CA PHE A 23 5.59 8.09 3.37
C PHE A 23 6.53 7.96 4.58
N ALA A 24 7.54 8.83 4.71
CA ALA A 24 8.40 8.82 5.88
C ALA A 24 7.72 9.37 7.14
N GLU A 25 6.84 10.35 6.97
CA GLU A 25 6.09 11.03 8.04
C GLU A 25 4.84 10.27 8.48
N MET A 26 4.39 9.29 7.68
CA MET A 26 3.20 8.49 7.99
C MET A 26 3.48 7.41 9.03
N ASP A 27 2.49 7.13 9.87
CA ASP A 27 2.46 5.93 10.69
C ASP A 27 2.48 4.67 9.84
N LYS A 28 3.15 3.62 10.32
CA LYS A 28 3.29 2.35 9.60
C LYS A 28 1.93 1.72 9.27
N SER A 29 0.94 1.84 10.14
CA SER A 29 -0.43 1.33 9.92
C SER A 29 -1.09 2.04 8.74
N ILE A 30 -1.02 3.37 8.69
CA ILE A 30 -1.56 4.19 7.60
C ILE A 30 -0.82 3.90 6.29
N LYS A 31 0.51 3.90 6.31
CA LYS A 31 1.33 3.55 5.14
C LYS A 31 0.98 2.17 4.59
N ASN A 32 0.81 1.17 5.45
CA ASN A 32 0.44 -0.18 5.04
C ASN A 32 -0.96 -0.26 4.41
N ARG A 33 -1.89 0.65 4.72
CA ARG A 33 -3.22 0.66 4.11
C ARG A 33 -3.21 1.23 2.68
N ILE A 34 -2.39 2.25 2.43
CA ILE A 34 -2.41 2.98 1.15
C ILE A 34 -1.24 2.67 0.22
N SER A 35 -0.16 2.03 0.70
CA SER A 35 1.03 1.77 -0.11
C SER A 35 0.74 0.87 -1.32
N HIS A 36 1.39 1.17 -2.45
CA HIS A 36 1.35 0.38 -3.67
C HIS A 36 1.61 -1.11 -3.39
N ARG A 37 2.64 -1.41 -2.58
CA ARG A 37 3.02 -2.78 -2.20
C ARG A 37 1.87 -3.54 -1.54
N SER A 38 1.17 -2.88 -0.62
CA SER A 38 0.06 -3.52 0.11
C SER A 38 -1.14 -3.76 -0.80
N ARG A 39 -1.49 -2.77 -1.64
CA ARG A 39 -2.56 -2.90 -2.64
C ARG A 39 -2.28 -4.04 -3.62
N SER A 40 -1.06 -4.11 -4.16
CA SER A 40 -0.65 -5.23 -5.03
C SER A 40 -0.71 -6.58 -4.32
N LEU A 41 -0.27 -6.65 -3.06
CA LEU A 41 -0.33 -7.88 -2.28
C LEU A 41 -1.77 -8.33 -2.01
N GLN A 42 -2.69 -7.38 -1.82
CA GLN A 42 -4.11 -7.70 -1.65
C GLN A 42 -4.66 -8.38 -2.90
N LEU A 43 -4.35 -7.88 -4.10
CA LEU A 43 -4.77 -8.50 -5.36
C LEU A 43 -4.25 -9.94 -5.51
N VAL A 44 -3.00 -10.20 -5.10
CA VAL A 44 -2.43 -11.56 -5.11
C VAL A 44 -3.19 -12.47 -4.15
N LYS A 45 -3.51 -12.00 -2.94
CA LYS A 45 -4.29 -12.76 -1.98
C LYS A 45 -5.70 -13.07 -2.49
N ASP A 46 -6.36 -12.07 -3.07
CA ASP A 46 -7.72 -12.20 -3.60
C ASP A 46 -7.75 -13.21 -4.75
N TYR A 47 -6.73 -13.22 -5.60
CA TYR A 47 -6.59 -14.20 -6.66
C TYR A 47 -6.53 -15.63 -6.10
N PHE A 48 -5.64 -15.90 -5.15
CA PHE A 48 -5.53 -17.23 -4.55
C PHE A 48 -6.76 -17.64 -3.73
N ALA A 49 -7.44 -16.69 -3.08
CA ALA A 49 -8.68 -16.96 -2.36
C ALA A 49 -9.83 -17.35 -3.29
N THR A 50 -9.85 -16.81 -4.51
CA THR A 50 -10.87 -17.10 -5.53
C THR A 50 -10.52 -18.29 -6.43
N HIS A 51 -9.28 -18.80 -6.37
CA HIS A 51 -8.81 -19.94 -7.15
C HIS A 51 -8.20 -21.04 -6.25
N PRO A 52 -9.01 -21.72 -5.41
CA PRO A 52 -8.53 -22.76 -4.51
C PRO A 52 -7.98 -24.00 -5.23
N GLU A 53 -8.29 -24.19 -6.51
CA GLU A 53 -7.80 -25.29 -7.35
C GLU A 53 -6.27 -25.33 -7.50
N TYR A 54 -5.58 -24.22 -7.26
CA TYR A 54 -4.11 -24.19 -7.26
C TYR A 54 -3.48 -24.78 -6.00
N PHE A 55 -4.29 -25.15 -5.01
CA PHE A 55 -3.86 -25.77 -3.76
C PHE A 55 -4.23 -27.25 -3.64
N SER A 56 -4.84 -27.84 -4.68
CA SER A 56 -5.21 -29.26 -4.74
C SER A 56 -4.18 -30.11 -5.49
#